data_AF-T0RRA4-F1
#
_entry.id   AF-T0RRA4-F1
#
_cell.length_a   1.000
_cell.length_b   1.000
_cell.length_c   1.000
_cell.angle_alpha   90.00
_cell.angle_beta   90.00
_cell.angle_gamma   90.00
#
_symmetry.space_group_name_H-M   'P 1'
#
loop_
_entity.id
_entity.type
_entity.pdbx_description
1 polymer ?
#
loop_
_entity_poly.entity_id
_entity_poly.type
_entity_poly.pdbx_seq_one_letter_code
_entity_poly.pdbx_strand_id
1 'polypeptide(L)'
;MKKLLVVAALLTSTFASAELINSEYNARQNTTLENGIEKECGQFKSLEVLSSKKERVVVDQGIVDYKFTTVLYGKQKYEQNIYDKYTVTVVSWYYDGYDHASGENGWYHVESVVCEEL
;
A
#
# COMPACT_ATOMS: atom_id res chain seq x y z
N MET A 1 24.69 -36.98 -30.01
CA MET A 1 23.27 -36.63 -29.79
C MET A 1 23.22 -35.42 -28.87
N LYS A 2 22.91 -34.23 -29.40
CA LYS A 2 22.82 -32.98 -28.63
C LYS A 2 21.48 -32.96 -27.89
N LYS A 3 21.48 -33.08 -26.56
CA LYS A 3 20.29 -32.87 -25.73
C LYS A 3 20.14 -31.37 -25.49
N LEU A 4 19.19 -30.75 -26.18
CA LEU A 4 18.73 -29.39 -25.93
C LEU A 4 17.75 -29.48 -24.74
N LEU A 5 18.18 -29.04 -23.56
CA LEU A 5 17.28 -28.83 -22.42
C LEU A 5 16.66 -27.44 -22.57
N VAL A 6 15.38 -27.43 -22.93
CA VAL A 6 14.55 -26.23 -22.96
C VAL A 6 14.36 -25.76 -21.51
N VAL A 7 15.02 -24.67 -21.15
CA VAL A 7 14.77 -23.95 -19.90
C VAL A 7 13.45 -23.19 -20.08
N ALA A 8 12.36 -23.77 -19.58
CA ALA A 8 11.10 -23.07 -19.42
C ALA A 8 11.29 -22.00 -18.33
N ALA A 9 11.63 -20.78 -18.75
CA ALA A 9 11.60 -19.61 -17.89
C ALA A 9 10.13 -19.33 -17.55
N LEU A 10 9.69 -19.76 -16.36
CA LEU A 10 8.50 -19.20 -15.71
C LEU A 10 8.80 -17.73 -15.43
N LEU A 11 8.43 -16.86 -16.36
CA LEU A 11 8.23 -15.44 -16.08
C LEU A 11 6.98 -15.34 -15.20
N THR A 12 7.16 -15.49 -13.90
CA THR A 12 6.15 -15.06 -12.93
C THR A 12 6.05 -13.55 -13.09
N SER A 13 4.96 -13.08 -13.72
CA SER A 13 4.59 -11.67 -13.75
C SER A 13 4.40 -11.20 -12.31
N THR A 14 5.44 -10.63 -11.71
CA THR A 14 5.30 -9.87 -10.49
C THR A 14 4.41 -8.68 -10.85
N PHE A 15 3.17 -8.69 -10.36
CA PHE A 15 2.34 -7.50 -10.32
C PHE A 15 3.13 -6.47 -9.50
N ALA A 16 3.81 -5.54 -10.18
CA ALA A 16 4.44 -4.43 -9.51
C ALA A 16 3.29 -3.53 -9.04
N SER A 17 2.92 -3.66 -7.76
CA SER A 17 2.07 -2.68 -7.10
C SER A 17 2.69 -1.30 -7.29
N ALA A 18 1.85 -0.28 -7.50
CA ALA A 18 2.32 1.08 -7.72
C ALA A 18 3.10 1.54 -6.48
N GLU A 19 4.42 1.70 -6.61
CA GLU A 19 5.28 2.18 -5.53
C GLU A 19 4.77 3.54 -5.04
N LEU A 20 4.49 3.64 -3.73
CA LEU A 20 4.15 4.92 -3.10
C LEU A 20 5.34 5.89 -3.18
N ILE A 21 5.24 6.86 -4.09
CA ILE A 21 6.26 7.89 -4.28
C ILE A 21 6.31 8.79 -3.03
N ASN A 22 7.51 9.12 -2.57
CA ASN A 22 7.77 9.95 -1.38
C ASN A 22 7.24 9.35 -0.05
N SER A 23 7.11 8.02 0.03
CA SER A 23 6.77 7.34 1.28
C SER A 23 8.01 7.08 2.14
N GLU A 24 7.94 7.44 3.43
CA GLU A 24 8.92 7.04 4.45
C GLU A 24 8.54 5.74 5.18
N TYR A 25 7.45 5.09 4.76
CA TYR A 25 7.00 3.85 5.39
C TYR A 25 7.83 2.65 4.95
N ASN A 26 7.84 1.61 5.79
CA ASN A 26 8.42 0.34 5.39
C ASN A 26 7.57 -0.38 4.34
N ALA A 27 8.15 -1.41 3.72
CA ALA A 27 7.52 -2.18 2.65
C ALA A 27 6.15 -2.78 3.05
N ARG A 28 6.01 -3.34 4.27
CA ARG A 28 4.75 -3.95 4.72
C ARG A 28 3.63 -2.93 4.83
N GLN A 29 3.93 -1.74 5.34
CA GLN A 29 2.97 -0.64 5.41
C GLN A 29 2.62 -0.12 4.02
N ASN A 30 3.60 0.10 3.13
CA ASN A 30 3.33 0.51 1.74
C ASN A 30 2.41 -0.48 1.03
N THR A 31 2.73 -1.78 1.06
CA THR A 31 1.89 -2.82 0.46
C THR A 31 0.49 -2.86 1.08
N THR A 32 0.36 -2.65 2.39
CA THR A 32 -0.95 -2.61 3.06
C THR A 32 -1.78 -1.42 2.58
N LEU A 33 -1.16 -0.25 2.42
CA LEU A 33 -1.83 0.95 1.89
C LEU A 33 -2.22 0.76 0.43
N GLU A 34 -1.31 0.30 -0.43
CA GLU A 34 -1.54 0.04 -1.85
C GLU A 34 -2.72 -0.93 -2.05
N ASN A 35 -2.73 -2.05 -1.32
CA ASN A 35 -3.81 -3.04 -1.38
C ASN A 35 -5.15 -2.46 -0.89
N GLY A 36 -5.12 -1.65 0.17
CA GLY A 36 -6.33 -0.98 0.66
C GLY A 36 -6.89 0.01 -0.36
N ILE A 37 -6.03 0.83 -0.96
CA ILE A 37 -6.40 1.80 -2.00
C ILE A 37 -6.94 1.07 -3.23
N GLU A 38 -6.26 0.02 -3.70
CA GLU A 38 -6.70 -0.76 -4.86
C GLU A 38 -8.07 -1.38 -4.64
N LYS A 39 -8.32 -1.92 -3.45
CA LYS A 39 -9.59 -2.55 -3.10
C LYS A 39 -10.75 -1.55 -3.10
N GLU A 40 -10.55 -0.35 -2.55
CA GLU A 40 -11.62 0.63 -2.35
C GLU A 40 -11.81 1.57 -3.55
N CYS A 41 -10.73 1.87 -4.28
CA CYS A 41 -10.73 2.89 -5.34
C CYS A 41 -10.23 2.38 -6.70
N GLY A 42 -9.83 1.11 -6.78
CA GLY A 42 -9.24 0.53 -7.98
C GLY A 42 -7.78 0.93 -8.19
N GLN A 43 -7.24 0.52 -9.33
CA GLN A 43 -5.82 0.66 -9.63
C GLN A 43 -5.44 2.09 -10.04
N PHE A 44 -4.41 2.62 -9.40
CA PHE A 44 -3.76 3.87 -9.77
C PHE A 44 -2.48 3.60 -10.57
N LYS A 45 -2.18 4.46 -11.54
CA LYS A 45 -0.90 4.43 -12.25
C LYS A 45 0.25 4.94 -11.37
N SER A 46 -0.05 5.92 -10.53
CA SER A 46 0.90 6.49 -9.57
C SER A 46 0.15 6.98 -8.35
N LEU A 47 0.74 6.76 -7.18
CA LEU A 47 0.33 7.30 -5.90
C LEU A 47 1.53 8.04 -5.30
N GLU A 48 1.33 9.31 -4.95
CA GLU A 48 2.38 10.15 -4.35
C GLU A 48 1.91 10.61 -2.98
N VAL A 49 2.69 10.32 -1.94
CA VAL A 49 2.39 10.77 -0.58
C VAL A 49 2.59 12.29 -0.52
N LEU A 50 1.50 13.01 -0.25
CA LEU A 50 1.52 14.47 -0.05
C LEU A 50 1.76 14.82 1.42
N SER A 51 1.13 14.08 2.32
CA SER A 51 1.33 14.25 3.76
C SER A 51 1.02 12.99 4.54
N SER A 52 1.61 12.89 5.72
CA SER A 52 1.35 11.83 6.69
C SER A 52 1.30 12.41 8.10
N LYS A 53 0.34 11.95 8.89
CA LYS A 53 0.28 12.18 10.33
C LYS A 53 0.34 10.85 11.03
N LYS A 54 1.30 10.69 11.95
CA LYS A 54 1.43 9.56 12.87
C LYS A 54 0.99 9.96 14.27
N GLU A 55 0.07 9.20 14.86
CA GLU A 55 -0.44 9.40 16.21
C GLU A 55 -0.18 8.16 17.05
N ARG A 56 0.34 8.36 18.26
CA ARG A 56 0.65 7.29 19.20
C ARG A 56 -0.56 7.01 20.08
N VAL A 57 -0.99 5.76 20.14
CA VAL A 57 -2.13 5.31 20.94
C VAL A 57 -1.64 4.30 21.97
N VAL A 58 -1.81 4.61 23.26
CA VAL A 58 -1.44 3.70 24.35
C VAL A 58 -2.65 2.84 24.66
N VAL A 59 -2.50 1.53 24.48
CA VAL A 59 -3.57 0.56 24.76
C VAL A 59 -3.46 0.07 26.21
N ASP A 60 -2.24 -0.33 26.61
CA ASP A 60 -1.91 -0.79 27.97
C ASP A 60 -0.43 -0.51 28.30
N GLN A 61 0.04 -0.91 29.48
CA GLN A 61 1.42 -0.81 29.91
C GLN A 61 2.35 -1.63 29.01
N GLY A 62 2.96 -0.95 28.05
CA GLY A 62 3.94 -1.53 27.14
C GLY A 62 3.41 -1.84 25.74
N ILE A 63 2.09 -1.79 25.51
CA ILE A 63 1.49 -1.97 24.18
C ILE A 63 1.13 -0.61 23.59
N VAL A 64 1.72 -0.32 22.45
CA VAL A 64 1.59 0.99 21.79
C VAL A 64 1.28 0.81 20.31
N ASP A 65 0.07 1.18 19.96
CA ASP A 65 -0.36 1.22 18.57
C ASP A 65 -0.08 2.59 17.96
N TYR A 66 -0.06 2.65 16.63
CA TYR A 66 0.07 3.90 15.89
C TYR A 66 -1.04 4.03 14.86
N LYS A 67 -1.74 5.17 14.89
CA LYS A 67 -2.67 5.56 13.85
C LYS A 67 -1.96 6.45 12.83
N PHE A 68 -2.13 6.15 11.56
CA PHE A 68 -1.58 6.92 10.45
C PHE A 68 -2.73 7.50 9.63
N THR A 69 -2.65 8.79 9.32
CA THR A 69 -3.51 9.43 8.32
C THR A 69 -2.62 9.91 7.20
N THR A 70 -2.74 9.28 6.03
CA THR A 70 -1.93 9.55 4.85
C THR A 70 -2.80 10.19 3.79
N VAL A 71 -2.38 11.33 3.25
CA VAL A 71 -3.00 11.96 2.08
C VAL A 71 -2.08 11.75 0.90
N LEU A 72 -2.63 11.18 -0.18
CA LEU A 72 -1.92 10.88 -1.40
C LEU A 72 -2.57 11.59 -2.59
N TYR A 73 -1.75 11.89 -3.59
CA TYR A 73 -2.17 12.28 -4.92
C TYR A 73 -2.15 11.06 -5.83
N GLY A 74 -3.30 10.72 -6.40
CA GLY A 74 -3.48 9.58 -7.29
C GLY A 74 -3.69 10.01 -8.74
N LYS A 75 -3.10 9.27 -9.70
CA LYS A 75 -3.46 9.35 -11.12
C LYS A 75 -3.99 8.02 -11.61
N GLN A 76 -5.25 7.98 -12.02
CA GLN A 76 -5.85 6.81 -12.67
C GLN A 76 -5.92 7.03 -14.18
N LYS A 77 -5.72 5.97 -14.97
CA LYS A 77 -5.79 6.06 -16.43
C LYS A 77 -7.18 5.67 -16.90
N TYR A 78 -7.89 6.60 -17.54
CA TYR A 78 -9.21 6.36 -18.12
C TYR A 78 -9.10 6.00 -19.62
N GLU A 79 -8.39 6.81 -20.41
CA GLU A 79 -8.20 6.61 -21.85
C GLU A 79 -6.76 6.92 -22.30
N GLN A 80 -6.44 6.78 -23.60
CA GLN A 80 -5.10 7.05 -24.13
C GLN A 80 -4.64 8.50 -23.81
N ASN A 81 -3.78 8.62 -22.80
CA ASN A 81 -3.13 9.84 -22.30
C ASN A 81 -4.03 10.84 -21.55
N ILE A 82 -5.24 10.45 -21.13
CA ILE A 82 -6.08 11.23 -20.20
C ILE A 82 -6.05 10.55 -18.83
N TYR A 83 -5.77 11.33 -17.79
CA TYR A 83 -5.66 10.84 -16.42
C TYR A 83 -6.61 11.60 -15.51
N ASP A 84 -7.45 10.85 -14.82
CA ASP A 84 -8.24 11.36 -13.72
C ASP A 84 -7.34 11.48 -12.51
N LYS A 85 -7.54 12.57 -11.78
CA LYS A 85 -6.70 12.97 -10.66
C LYS A 85 -7.52 12.83 -9.40
N TYR A 86 -6.91 12.29 -8.36
CA TYR A 86 -7.60 12.05 -7.11
C TYR A 86 -6.77 12.56 -5.93
N THR A 87 -7.47 13.03 -4.91
CA THR A 87 -6.95 13.03 -3.54
C THR A 87 -7.42 11.75 -2.86
N VAL A 88 -6.47 10.97 -2.36
CA VAL A 88 -6.72 9.71 -1.67
C VAL A 88 -6.32 9.89 -0.21
N THR A 89 -7.27 9.77 0.70
CA THR A 89 -7.00 9.81 2.15
C THR A 89 -7.14 8.41 2.72
N VAL A 90 -6.05 7.90 3.31
CA VAL A 90 -6.02 6.59 3.95
C VAL A 90 -5.79 6.75 5.44
N VAL A 91 -6.66 6.12 6.22
CA VAL A 91 -6.46 5.92 7.65
C VAL A 91 -6.05 4.48 7.88
N SER A 92 -4.88 4.28 8.49
CA SER A 92 -4.35 2.95 8.78
C SER A 92 -3.78 2.87 10.19
N TRP A 93 -3.61 1.65 10.66
CA TRP A 93 -3.09 1.32 11.97
C TRP A 93 -1.86 0.44 11.84
N TYR A 94 -0.91 0.67 12.74
CA TYR A 94 0.04 -0.34 13.18
C TYR A 94 -0.38 -0.80 14.56
N TYR A 95 -0.52 -2.11 14.73
CA TYR A 95 -0.80 -2.73 16.00
C TYR A 95 0.43 -3.43 16.52
N ASP A 96 0.80 -3.16 17.78
CA ASP A 96 1.93 -3.78 18.47
C ASP A 96 1.53 -5.17 18.99
N GLY A 97 1.44 -6.13 18.07
CA GLY A 97 1.06 -7.51 18.36
C GLY A 97 1.55 -8.50 17.29
N TYR A 98 1.43 -9.79 17.56
CA TYR A 98 1.91 -10.83 16.64
C TYR A 98 0.96 -11.04 15.46
N ASP A 99 1.49 -10.92 14.24
CA ASP A 99 0.78 -11.20 12.99
C ASP A 99 0.85 -12.68 12.66
N HIS A 100 -0.22 -13.43 12.90
CA HIS A 100 -0.25 -14.86 12.59
C HIS A 100 -0.15 -15.17 11.08
N ALA A 101 -0.46 -14.22 10.20
CA ALA A 101 -0.41 -14.45 8.76
C ALA A 101 1.01 -14.32 8.22
N SER A 102 1.77 -13.31 8.67
CA SER A 102 3.17 -13.11 8.24
C SER A 102 4.19 -13.79 9.16
N GLY A 103 3.80 -14.14 10.38
CA GLY A 103 4.69 -14.68 11.41
C GLY A 103 5.61 -13.62 12.04
N GLU A 104 5.36 -12.33 11.79
CA GLU A 104 6.17 -11.21 12.27
C GLU A 104 5.50 -10.49 13.45
N ASN A 105 6.31 -9.76 14.23
CA ASN A 105 5.78 -8.81 15.21
C ASN A 105 5.33 -7.51 14.53
N GLY A 106 4.20 -7.00 14.97
CA GLY A 106 3.52 -5.86 14.39
C GLY A 106 2.70 -6.23 13.16
N TRP A 107 1.50 -5.68 13.04
CA TRP A 107 0.69 -5.80 11.82
C TRP A 107 0.05 -4.48 11.42
N TYR A 108 -0.21 -4.33 10.12
CA TYR A 108 -0.81 -3.14 9.55
C TYR A 108 -2.25 -3.43 9.12
N HIS A 109 -3.10 -2.42 9.27
CA HIS A 109 -4.50 -2.49 8.87
C HIS A 109 -4.93 -1.18 8.24
N VAL A 110 -5.69 -1.24 7.15
CA VAL A 110 -6.38 -0.06 6.62
C VAL A 110 -7.76 0.01 7.25
N GLU A 111 -8.01 1.06 8.05
CA GLU A 111 -9.31 1.33 8.67
C GLU A 111 -10.27 1.93 7.63
N SER A 112 -9.80 2.89 6.81
CA SER A 112 -10.63 3.51 5.79
C SER A 112 -9.79 4.08 4.65
N VAL A 113 -10.38 4.09 3.45
CA VAL A 113 -9.88 4.80 2.27
C VAL A 113 -10.98 5.69 1.74
N VAL A 114 -10.66 6.93 1.41
CA VAL A 114 -11.56 7.87 0.73
C VAL A 114 -10.83 8.40 -0.50
N CYS A 115 -11.49 8.33 -1.67
CA CYS A 115 -10.95 8.82 -2.93
C CYS A 115 -11.88 9.88 -3.52
N GLU A 116 -11.34 11.07 -3.74
CA GLU A 116 -12.08 12.23 -4.24
C GLU A 116 -11.44 12.71 -5.53
N GLU A 117 -12.22 12.80 -6.60
CA GLU A 117 -11.77 13.33 -7.89
C GLU A 117 -11.48 14.85 -7.78
N LEU A 118 -10.40 15.30 -8.44
CA LEU A 118 -9.88 16.67 -8.42
C LEU A 118 -10.24 17.48 -9.66
#